data_AF-A0A7C4WT88-F1
#
_entry.id   AF-A0A7C4WT88-F1
#
_cell.length_a   1.000
_cell.length_b   1.000
_cell.length_c   1.000
_cell.angle_alpha   90.00
_cell.angle_beta   90.00
_cell.angle_gamma   90.00
#
_symmetry.space_group_name_H-M   'P 1'
#
loop_
_entity.id
_entity.type
_entity.pdbx_description
1 polymer ?
#
loop_
_entity_poly.entity_id
_entity_poly.type
_entity_poly.pdbx_seq_one_letter_code
_entity_poly.pdbx_strand_id
1 'polypeptide(L)'
;MPYFEEKRGHTMTKKVALIIDQEACWGCDACEIACKQENGAPEGSRWIRVRTKGVQGLDDRLSLIYHPARCLQCAKPPCKAACSVGAISQRADGIVLIDSELCIGCMACIEACPFGVMQFNK
;
A
#
# COMPACT_ATOMS: atom_id res chain seq x y z
N MET A 1 25.01 -0.91 2.09
CA MET A 1 25.10 -0.02 0.90
C MET A 1 24.59 1.36 1.26
N PRO A 2 25.48 2.31 1.58
CA PRO A 2 25.18 3.60 2.22
C PRO A 2 24.69 4.70 1.24
N TYR A 3 24.05 4.35 0.13
CA TYR A 3 23.78 5.30 -0.97
C TYR A 3 22.55 6.22 -0.72
N PHE A 4 21.85 6.09 0.40
CA PHE A 4 20.57 6.78 0.64
C PHE A 4 20.56 7.83 1.76
N GLU A 5 21.67 8.05 2.45
CA GLU A 5 21.72 8.97 3.59
C GLU A 5 21.98 10.44 3.20
N GLU A 6 22.50 10.72 2.00
CA GLU A 6 23.10 12.04 1.71
C GLU A 6 22.16 13.07 1.03
N LYS A 7 20.88 12.75 0.75
CA LYS A 7 19.95 13.68 0.06
C LYS A 7 18.60 13.95 0.74
N ARG A 8 18.42 13.62 2.02
CA ARG A 8 17.14 13.87 2.74
C ARG A 8 17.14 15.18 3.52
N GLY A 9 17.43 16.29 2.85
CA GLY A 9 17.01 17.63 3.29
C GLY A 9 15.53 17.89 3.02
N HIS A 10 14.65 16.92 3.30
CA HIS A 10 13.20 17.08 3.09
C HIS A 10 12.57 17.55 4.39
N THR A 11 12.17 18.82 4.44
CA THR A 11 11.34 19.36 5.52
C THR A 11 10.08 18.49 5.63
N MET A 12 9.81 17.93 6.81
CA MET A 12 8.73 16.98 7.13
C MET A 12 7.29 17.55 6.96
N THR A 13 7.13 18.63 6.20
CA THR A 13 5.90 19.38 6.00
C THR A 13 5.31 19.26 4.59
N LYS A 14 6.07 18.75 3.61
CA LYS A 14 5.55 18.61 2.23
C LYS A 14 4.79 17.29 2.08
N LYS A 15 3.50 17.39 1.73
CA LYS A 15 2.67 16.21 1.47
C LYS A 15 3.16 15.44 0.26
N VAL A 16 3.12 14.11 0.34
CA VAL A 16 3.54 13.20 -0.73
C VAL A 16 2.37 12.38 -1.24
N ALA A 17 2.42 12.04 -2.53
CA ALA A 17 1.47 11.14 -3.17
C ALA A 17 2.22 10.24 -4.14
N LEU A 18 1.72 9.02 -4.32
CA LEU A 18 2.19 8.13 -5.38
C LEU A 18 1.07 7.96 -6.40
N ILE A 19 1.36 8.37 -7.63
CA ILE A 19 0.49 8.23 -8.79
C ILE A 19 1.04 7.07 -9.62
N ILE A 20 0.17 6.14 -9.99
CA ILE A 20 0.50 5.01 -10.87
C ILE A 20 -0.32 5.19 -12.14
N ASP A 21 0.37 5.22 -13.27
CA ASP A 21 -0.27 5.07 -14.57
C ASP A 21 -0.70 3.61 -14.73
N GLN A 22 -2.01 3.38 -14.68
CA GLN A 22 -2.58 2.05 -14.75
C GLN A 22 -2.61 1.51 -16.20
N GLU A 23 -2.66 2.37 -17.20
CA GLU A 23 -2.70 1.97 -18.61
C GLU A 23 -1.33 1.42 -19.07
N ALA A 24 -0.25 1.94 -18.47
CA ALA A 24 1.09 1.40 -18.66
C ALA A 24 1.36 0.08 -17.91
N CYS A 25 0.44 -0.36 -17.04
CA CYS A 25 0.62 -1.59 -16.26
C CYS A 25 0.29 -2.83 -17.11
N TRP A 26 1.29 -3.68 -17.35
CA TRP A 26 1.16 -4.91 -18.13
C TRP A 26 1.24 -6.19 -17.28
N GLY A 27 1.20 -6.06 -15.95
CA GLY A 27 1.07 -7.21 -15.04
C GLY A 27 2.34 -8.00 -14.76
N CYS A 28 3.52 -7.36 -14.74
CA CYS A 28 4.80 -8.06 -14.55
C CYS A 28 5.16 -8.40 -13.09
N ASP A 29 4.35 -7.99 -12.11
CA ASP A 29 4.55 -8.21 -10.66
C ASP A 29 5.88 -7.67 -10.06
N ALA A 30 6.69 -6.97 -10.83
CA ALA A 30 7.98 -6.43 -10.37
C ALA A 30 7.84 -5.50 -9.16
N CYS A 31 6.73 -4.75 -9.09
CA CYS A 31 6.45 -3.87 -7.95
C CYS A 31 6.15 -4.63 -6.66
N GLU A 32 5.60 -5.85 -6.73
CA GLU A 32 5.40 -6.71 -5.57
C GLU A 32 6.73 -7.20 -5.00
N ILE A 33 7.60 -7.69 -5.88
CA ILE A 33 8.93 -8.19 -5.51
C ILE A 33 9.76 -7.08 -4.89
N ALA A 34 9.82 -5.92 -5.54
CA ALA A 34 10.55 -4.77 -5.03
C ALA A 34 10.02 -4.34 -3.65
N CYS A 35 8.70 -4.25 -3.47
CA CYS A 35 8.14 -3.86 -2.18
C CYS A 35 8.48 -4.86 -1.08
N LYS A 36 8.42 -6.16 -1.36
CA LYS A 36 8.78 -7.21 -0.39
C LYS A 36 10.26 -7.15 -0.02
N GLN A 37 11.14 -6.99 -1.01
CA GLN A 37 12.59 -6.92 -0.82
C GLN A 37 13.00 -5.70 -0.01
N GLU A 38 12.52 -4.51 -0.38
CA GLU A 38 12.90 -3.24 0.27
C GLU A 38 12.42 -3.15 1.72
N ASN A 39 11.29 -3.78 2.04
CA ASN A 39 10.70 -3.67 3.38
C ASN A 39 10.90 -4.92 4.24
N GLY A 40 11.55 -5.96 3.72
CA GLY A 40 11.66 -7.25 4.42
C GLY A 40 10.30 -7.82 4.82
N ALA A 41 9.28 -7.65 3.96
CA ALA A 41 7.91 -7.97 4.34
C ALA A 41 7.75 -9.47 4.67
N PRO A 42 6.95 -9.83 5.69
CA PRO A 42 6.78 -11.21 6.12
C PRO A 42 6.35 -12.14 4.99
N GLU A 43 6.63 -13.44 5.14
CA GLU A 43 6.17 -14.44 4.19
C GLU A 43 4.64 -14.41 4.04
N GLY A 44 4.14 -14.62 2.82
CA GLY A 44 2.71 -14.49 2.50
C GLY A 44 2.18 -13.04 2.40
N SER A 45 2.90 -12.04 2.90
CA SER A 45 2.48 -10.63 2.77
C SER A 45 2.72 -10.09 1.37
N ARG A 46 1.73 -9.33 0.85
CA ARG A 46 1.75 -8.65 -0.45
C ARG A 46 1.21 -7.22 -0.29
N TRP A 47 2.01 -6.33 0.30
CA TRP A 47 1.59 -4.96 0.65
C TRP A 47 1.23 -4.09 -0.57
N ILE A 48 1.81 -4.41 -1.72
CA ILE A 48 1.30 -4.08 -3.04
C ILE A 48 0.99 -5.40 -3.76
N ARG A 49 -0.14 -5.44 -4.47
CA ARG A 49 -0.58 -6.60 -5.25
C ARG A 49 -1.15 -6.16 -6.58
N VAL A 50 -0.66 -6.71 -7.68
CA VAL A 50 -1.28 -6.56 -8.99
C VAL A 50 -2.53 -7.43 -9.05
N ARG A 51 -3.69 -6.81 -9.24
CA ARG A 51 -4.97 -7.48 -9.46
C ARG A 51 -5.26 -7.50 -10.95
N THR A 52 -5.55 -8.68 -11.49
CA THR A 52 -6.05 -8.82 -12.85
C THR A 52 -7.56 -8.76 -12.83
N LYS A 53 -8.14 -7.72 -13.42
CA LYS A 53 -9.55 -7.73 -13.81
C LYS A 53 -9.62 -8.58 -15.07
N GLY A 54 -10.32 -9.71 -14.99
CA GLY A 54 -10.37 -10.73 -16.04
C GLY A 54 -10.82 -10.19 -17.40
N VAL A 55 -10.83 -11.06 -18.40
CA VAL A 55 -11.01 -10.70 -19.81
C VAL A 55 -12.15 -9.68 -20.00
N GLN A 56 -11.78 -8.47 -20.40
CA GLN A 56 -12.71 -7.44 -20.82
C GLN A 56 -12.84 -7.52 -22.34
N GLY A 57 -14.07 -7.45 -22.83
CA GLY A 57 -14.33 -7.15 -24.24
C GLY A 57 -14.08 -5.67 -24.45
N LEU A 58 -12.94 -5.32 -25.02
CA LEU A 58 -12.60 -3.96 -25.42
C LEU A 58 -12.45 -3.97 -26.94
N ASP A 59 -13.37 -3.30 -27.64
CA ASP A 59 -13.33 -3.14 -29.10
C ASP A 59 -13.20 -4.47 -29.86
N ASP A 60 -14.09 -5.42 -29.58
CA ASP A 60 -14.11 -6.78 -30.15
C ASP A 60 -12.83 -7.61 -29.90
N ARG A 61 -11.97 -7.17 -28.97
CA ARG A 61 -10.76 -7.87 -28.56
C ARG A 61 -10.82 -8.23 -27.08
N LEU A 62 -10.23 -9.39 -26.76
CA LEU A 62 -10.04 -9.82 -25.39
C LEU A 62 -8.82 -9.07 -24.81
N SER A 63 -9.03 -8.32 -23.74
CA SER A 63 -7.96 -7.62 -23.01
C SER A 63 -7.97 -7.95 -21.52
N LEU A 64 -6.80 -7.95 -20.90
CA LEU A 64 -6.64 -8.03 -19.45
C LEU A 64 -6.33 -6.65 -18.90
N ILE A 65 -7.03 -6.25 -17.84
CA ILE A 65 -6.75 -4.99 -17.15
C ILE A 65 -6.03 -5.30 -15.84
N TYR A 66 -4.87 -4.69 -15.65
CA TYR A 66 -4.07 -4.84 -14.44
C TYR A 66 -4.27 -3.64 -13.52
N HIS A 67 -4.32 -3.88 -12.21
CA HIS A 67 -4.48 -2.85 -11.21
C HIS A 67 -3.56 -3.11 -10.01
N PRO A 68 -2.47 -2.33 -9.83
CA PRO A 68 -1.61 -2.41 -8.64
C PRO A 68 -2.32 -1.87 -7.39
N ALA A 69 -2.97 -2.76 -6.65
CA ALA A 69 -3.65 -2.46 -5.39
C ALA A 69 -2.63 -2.35 -4.23
N ARG A 70 -2.73 -1.29 -3.44
CA ARG A 70 -1.78 -0.93 -2.36
C ARG A 70 -2.44 0.03 -1.38
N CYS A 71 -1.82 0.24 -0.21
CA CYS A 71 -2.24 1.31 0.69
C CYS A 71 -2.17 2.67 -0.02
N LEU A 72 -3.30 3.37 -0.08
CA LEU A 72 -3.43 4.67 -0.76
C LEU A 72 -3.05 5.87 0.11
N GLN A 73 -2.68 5.65 1.37
CA GLN A 73 -2.28 6.72 2.29
C GLN A 73 -3.38 7.81 2.40
N CYS A 74 -4.61 7.36 2.67
CA CYS A 74 -5.81 8.19 2.62
C CYS A 74 -5.69 9.45 3.48
N ALA A 75 -6.19 10.58 2.99
CA ALA A 75 -6.22 11.84 3.77
C ALA A 75 -7.03 11.72 5.07
N LYS A 76 -8.11 10.93 5.06
CA LYS A 76 -8.90 10.54 6.22
C LYS A 76 -8.90 9.01 6.33
N PRO A 77 -7.92 8.39 7.00
CA PRO A 77 -7.78 6.93 7.01
C PRO A 77 -8.86 6.27 7.88
N PRO A 78 -9.77 5.45 7.32
CA PRO A 78 -10.75 4.72 8.13
C PRO A 78 -10.09 3.66 9.00
N CYS A 79 -8.99 3.05 8.54
CA CYS A 79 -8.18 2.11 9.34
C CYS A 79 -7.63 2.75 10.62
N LYS A 80 -7.22 4.03 10.57
CA LYS A 80 -6.80 4.80 11.75
C LYS A 80 -7.95 4.99 12.73
N ALA A 81 -9.12 5.40 12.24
CA ALA A 81 -10.30 5.60 13.07
C ALA A 81 -10.79 4.30 13.73
N ALA A 82 -10.60 3.15 13.08
CA ALA A 82 -10.98 1.84 13.60
C ALA A 82 -9.99 1.26 14.63
N CYS A 83 -8.78 1.79 14.75
CA CYS A 83 -7.77 1.26 15.67
C CYS A 83 -8.03 1.75 17.11
N SER A 84 -8.48 0.86 17.99
CA SER A 84 -8.80 1.19 19.39
C SER A 84 -7.58 1.47 20.28
N VAL A 85 -6.40 1.00 19.89
CA VAL A 85 -5.16 1.10 20.67
C VAL A 85 -4.18 2.15 20.15
N GLY A 86 -4.55 2.88 19.09
CA GLY A 86 -3.70 3.93 18.53
C GLY A 86 -2.47 3.44 17.77
N ALA A 87 -2.40 2.15 17.41
CA ALA A 87 -1.31 1.58 16.63
C ALA A 87 -1.20 2.13 15.19
N ILE A 88 -2.23 2.82 14.69
CA ILE A 88 -2.21 3.44 13.37
C ILE A 88 -2.16 4.96 13.52
N SER A 89 -1.10 5.58 12.99
CA SER A 89 -0.90 7.04 13.03
C SER A 89 -0.83 7.63 11.63
N GLN A 90 -0.89 8.96 11.53
CA GLN A 90 -0.69 9.67 10.26
C GLN A 90 0.28 10.82 10.49
N ARG A 91 1.36 10.82 9.70
CA ARG A 91 2.38 11.87 9.71
C ARG A 91 1.88 13.16 9.05
N ALA A 92 2.58 14.27 9.28
CA ALA A 92 2.26 15.57 8.71
C ALA A 92 2.30 15.61 7.17
N ASP A 93 3.11 14.77 6.54
CA ASP A 93 3.20 14.59 5.08
C ASP A 93 2.12 13.66 4.49
N GLY A 94 1.21 13.14 5.33
CA GLY A 94 0.06 12.33 4.91
C GLY A 94 0.29 10.82 4.96
N ILE A 95 1.50 10.35 5.26
CA ILE A 95 1.81 8.93 5.35
C ILE A 95 1.13 8.32 6.59
N VAL A 96 0.36 7.25 6.37
CA VAL A 96 -0.24 6.39 7.38
C VAL A 96 0.78 5.33 7.79
N LEU A 97 1.08 5.27 9.09
CA LEU A 97 2.04 4.32 9.66
C LEU A 97 1.31 3.34 10.58
N ILE A 98 1.82 2.12 10.65
CA ILE A 98 1.35 1.07 11.55
C ILE A 98 2.51 0.74 12.49
N ASP A 99 2.28 0.86 13.78
CA ASP A 99 3.15 0.40 14.84
C ASP A 99 2.76 -1.05 15.19
N SER A 100 3.65 -2.00 14.87
CA SER A 100 3.42 -3.42 15.13
C SER A 100 3.45 -3.77 16.61
N GLU A 101 4.23 -3.04 17.42
CA GLU A 101 4.41 -3.32 18.84
C GLU A 101 3.18 -2.93 19.65
N LEU A 102 2.44 -1.91 19.20
CA LEU A 102 1.17 -1.50 19.80
C LEU A 102 -0.03 -2.31 19.28
N CYS A 103 0.13 -3.07 18.20
CA CYS A 103 -0.97 -3.76 17.55
C CYS A 103 -1.41 -4.99 18.35
N ILE A 104 -2.67 -5.01 18.81
CA ILE A 104 -3.27 -6.15 19.55
C ILE A 104 -3.89 -7.22 18.64
N GLY A 105 -3.75 -7.10 17.32
CA GLY A 105 -4.24 -8.10 16.37
C GLY A 105 -5.77 -8.24 16.25
N CYS A 106 -6.55 -7.20 16.59
CA CYS A 106 -8.02 -7.25 16.53
C CYS A 106 -8.62 -7.20 15.11
N MET A 107 -7.79 -6.95 14.08
CA MET A 107 -8.17 -6.93 12.65
C MET A 107 -9.25 -5.89 12.23
N ALA A 108 -9.74 -5.04 13.13
CA ALA A 108 -10.73 -4.00 12.80
C ALA A 108 -10.29 -3.05 11.67
N CYS A 109 -8.97 -2.79 11.56
CA CYS A 109 -8.41 -1.98 10.49
C CYS A 109 -8.50 -2.63 9.10
N ILE A 110 -8.60 -3.96 9.03
CA ILE A 110 -8.78 -4.72 7.78
C ILE A 110 -10.19 -4.52 7.26
N GLU A 111 -11.19 -4.71 8.12
CA GLU A 111 -12.60 -4.50 7.78
C GLU A 111 -12.89 -3.04 7.39
N ALA A 112 -12.26 -2.09 8.09
CA ALA A 112 -12.44 -0.67 7.82
C ALA A 112 -11.82 -0.19 6.49
N CYS A 113 -10.94 -0.96 5.86
CA CYS A 113 -10.24 -0.53 4.66
C CYS A 113 -11.09 -0.75 3.39
N PRO A 114 -11.59 0.30 2.72
CA PRO A 114 -12.47 0.14 1.55
C PRO A 114 -11.76 -0.43 0.32
N PHE A 115 -10.42 -0.44 0.32
CA PHE A 115 -9.61 -0.98 -0.78
C PHE A 115 -9.19 -2.44 -0.56
N GLY A 116 -9.41 -2.97 0.65
CA GLY A 116 -9.02 -4.34 1.01
C GLY A 116 -7.53 -4.59 0.84
N VAL A 117 -6.68 -3.66 1.28
CA VAL A 117 -5.21 -3.71 1.13
C VAL A 117 -4.47 -3.88 2.46
N MET A 118 -5.17 -3.76 3.60
CA MET A 118 -4.63 -4.08 4.91
C MET A 118 -4.47 -5.58 5.07
N GLN A 119 -3.38 -6.01 5.69
CA GLN A 119 -3.04 -7.42 5.87
C GLN A 119 -2.64 -7.67 7.33
N PHE A 120 -2.97 -8.85 7.83
CA PHE A 120 -2.54 -9.33 9.13
C PHE A 120 -1.49 -10.41 8.95
N ASN A 121 -0.34 -10.23 9.59
CA ASN A 121 0.64 -11.29 9.73
C ASN A 121 0.25 -12.12 10.98
N LYS A 122 0.22 -13.44 10.85
CA LYS A 122 -0.05 -14.34 11.97
C LYS A 122 1.19 -14.52 12.84
#